data_AF-A0A183MFB8-F1
#
_entry.id   AF-A0A183MFB8-F1
#
_cell.length_a   1.000
_cell.length_b   1.000
_cell.length_c   1.000
_cell.angle_alpha   90.00
_cell.angle_beta   90.00
_cell.angle_gamma   90.00
#
_symmetry.space_group_name_H-M   'P 1'
#
loop_
_entity.id
_entity.type
_entity.pdbx_description
1 polymer ?
#
loop_
_entity_poly.entity_id
_entity_poly.type
_entity_poly.pdbx_seq_one_letter_code
_entity_poly.pdbx_strand_id
1 'polypeptide(L)'
;MKLPVGKARAAYLQLKNIWNSKQPSINTKVRISNTNVKIVLLHEAETGQTTTTIVQKIQVFINSCLRKILRIHWPDTISNNLLWERTNQMAVEEKIRKKRWEWIGHTLRKAPNCVTR
;
A
#
# COMPACT_ATOMS: atom_id res chain seq x y z
N MET A 1 11.66 5.95 16.94
CA MET A 1 10.94 6.10 15.65
C MET A 1 10.21 4.79 15.34
N LYS A 2 8.90 4.70 15.61
CA LYS A 2 8.11 3.49 15.29
C LYS A 2 7.99 3.38 13.78
N LEU A 3 8.59 2.34 13.19
CA LEU A 3 8.53 2.11 11.75
C LEU A 3 7.07 1.82 11.34
N PRO A 4 6.52 2.50 10.31
CA PRO A 4 5.12 2.33 9.87
C PRO A 4 4.72 0.89 9.58
N VAL A 5 5.70 0.10 9.15
CA VAL A 5 5.58 -1.33 8.87
C VAL A 5 5.17 -2.13 10.11
N GLY A 6 5.50 -1.69 11.32
CA GLY A 6 5.19 -2.42 12.57
C GLY A 6 3.70 -2.56 12.82
N LYS A 7 2.94 -1.47 12.70
CA LYS A 7 1.47 -1.49 12.87
C LYS A 7 0.79 -2.22 11.72
N ALA A 8 1.21 -1.96 10.48
CA ALA A 8 0.69 -2.66 9.30
C ALA A 8 0.93 -4.18 9.39
N ARG A 9 2.10 -4.61 9.89
CA ARG A 9 2.41 -6.02 10.14
C ARG A 9 1.52 -6.62 11.22
N ALA A 10 1.28 -5.91 12.32
CA ALA A 10 0.38 -6.40 13.37
C ALA A 10 -1.05 -6.61 12.84
N ALA A 11 -1.60 -5.63 12.11
CA ALA A 11 -2.92 -5.74 11.49
C ALA A 11 -2.98 -6.88 10.46
N TYR A 12 -1.94 -7.05 9.65
CA TYR A 12 -1.85 -8.17 8.70
C TYR A 12 -1.83 -9.53 9.41
N LEU A 13 -1.10 -9.65 10.52
CA LEU A 13 -1.01 -10.88 11.30
C LEU A 13 -2.32 -11.24 12.01
N GLN A 14 -3.10 -10.25 12.45
CA GLN A 14 -4.44 -10.49 13.01
C GLN A 14 -5.36 -11.20 12.00
N LEU A 15 -5.20 -10.92 10.71
CA LEU A 15 -6.00 -11.51 9.63
C LEU A 15 -5.36 -12.78 9.02
N LYS A 16 -4.39 -13.42 9.71
CA LYS A 16 -3.66 -14.61 9.21
C LYS A 16 -4.58 -15.71 8.68
N ASN A 17 -5.71 -15.94 9.36
CA ASN A 17 -6.66 -16.99 9.01
C ASN A 17 -7.34 -16.70 7.66
N ILE A 18 -7.59 -15.43 7.35
CA ILE A 18 -8.18 -15.01 6.06
C ILE A 18 -7.18 -15.27 4.93
N TRP A 19 -5.90 -14.95 5.14
CA TRP A 19 -4.87 -15.17 4.12
C TRP A 19 -4.71 -16.66 3.80
N ASN A 20 -4.74 -17.52 4.83
CA ASN A 20 -4.59 -18.97 4.70
C ASN A 20 -5.86 -19.68 4.21
N SER A 21 -7.05 -19.11 4.41
CA SER A 21 -8.32 -19.67 3.97
C SER A 21 -8.41 -19.81 2.44
N LYS A 22 -9.23 -20.73 1.92
CA LYS A 22 -9.56 -20.83 0.48
C LYS A 22 -10.77 -19.98 0.09
N GLN A 23 -11.64 -19.63 1.03
CA GLN A 23 -12.96 -19.09 0.73
C GLN A 23 -12.97 -17.65 0.21
N PRO A 24 -12.24 -16.67 0.77
CA PRO A 24 -12.21 -15.37 0.15
C PRO A 24 -11.45 -15.50 -1.16
N SER A 25 -12.07 -15.06 -2.25
CA SER A 25 -11.38 -14.99 -3.54
C SER A 25 -10.11 -14.15 -3.43
N ILE A 26 -9.14 -14.42 -4.30
CA ILE A 26 -7.87 -13.68 -4.35
C ILE A 26 -8.14 -12.17 -4.46
N ASN A 27 -9.10 -11.76 -5.31
CA ASN A 27 -9.49 -10.36 -5.49
C ASN A 27 -10.03 -9.72 -4.21
N THR A 28 -10.85 -10.46 -3.45
CA THR A 28 -11.37 -10.00 -2.15
C THR A 28 -10.23 -9.83 -1.14
N LYS A 29 -9.28 -10.77 -1.07
CA LYS A 29 -8.12 -10.66 -0.18
C LYS A 29 -7.21 -9.49 -0.54
N VAL A 30 -6.97 -9.27 -1.83
CA VAL A 30 -6.19 -8.12 -2.33
C VAL A 30 -6.88 -6.81 -1.94
N ARG A 31 -8.22 -6.72 -2.06
CA ARG A 31 -8.97 -5.54 -1.61
C ARG A 31 -8.85 -5.31 -0.09
N ILE A 32 -9.04 -6.33 0.73
CA ILE A 32 -8.93 -6.22 2.20
C ILE A 32 -7.51 -5.80 2.60
N SER A 33 -6.50 -6.44 2.02
CA SER A 33 -5.09 -6.09 2.23
C SER A 33 -4.83 -4.64 1.83
N ASN A 34 -5.34 -4.21 0.67
CA ASN A 34 -5.22 -2.84 0.21
C ASN A 34 -5.83 -1.84 1.19
N THR A 35 -7.03 -2.09 1.72
CA THR A 35 -7.67 -1.17 2.66
C THR A 35 -6.87 -1.07 3.96
N ASN A 36 -6.51 -2.20 4.59
CA ASN A 36 -5.85 -2.17 5.89
C ASN A 36 -4.38 -1.73 5.82
N VAL A 37 -3.65 -2.23 4.81
CA VAL A 37 -2.21 -1.94 4.67
C VAL A 37 -2.02 -0.54 4.08
N LYS A 38 -2.79 -0.12 3.06
CA LYS A 38 -2.59 1.22 2.47
C LYS A 38 -3.06 2.34 3.38
N ILE A 39 -4.15 2.21 4.14
CA ILE A 39 -4.62 3.29 5.02
C ILE A 39 -3.57 3.56 6.10
N VAL A 40 -3.08 2.52 6.78
CA VAL A 40 -2.10 2.66 7.85
C VAL A 40 -0.79 3.26 7.33
N LEU A 41 -0.34 2.82 6.15
CA LEU A 41 0.91 3.28 5.57
C LEU A 41 0.84 4.68 4.97
N LEU A 42 -0.28 5.04 4.33
CA LEU A 42 -0.43 6.35 3.69
C LEU A 42 -0.62 7.44 4.74
N HIS A 43 -1.43 7.20 5.77
CA HIS A 43 -1.64 8.16 6.85
C HIS A 43 -0.33 8.47 7.61
N GLU A 44 0.49 7.45 7.88
CA GLU A 44 1.79 7.64 8.54
C GLU A 44 2.86 8.24 7.61
N ALA A 45 2.70 8.11 6.28
CA ALA A 45 3.57 8.71 5.28
C ALA A 45 3.20 10.16 4.93
N GLU A 46 1.92 10.53 5.00
CA GLU A 46 1.42 11.90 4.78
C GLU A 46 1.80 12.83 5.93
N THR A 47 1.89 12.31 7.15
CA THR A 47 2.20 13.06 8.37
C THR A 47 3.70 13.10 8.72
N GLY A 48 4.55 12.46 7.93
CA GLY A 48 6.00 12.35 8.19
C GLY A 48 6.88 12.69 6.99
N GLN A 49 8.18 12.84 7.24
CA GLN A 49 9.18 13.01 6.17
C GLN A 49 9.36 11.67 5.45
N THR A 50 8.74 11.53 4.28
CA THR A 50 8.77 10.32 3.46
C THR A 50 10.15 10.16 2.83
N THR A 51 11.04 9.40 3.48
CA THR A 51 12.32 9.01 2.90
C THR A 51 12.16 7.85 1.92
N THR A 52 12.93 7.85 0.85
CA THR A 52 12.96 6.79 -0.18
C THR A 52 13.16 5.40 0.44
N THR A 53 13.96 5.31 1.51
CA THR A 53 14.19 4.08 2.27
C THR A 53 12.92 3.55 2.95
N ILE A 54 12.06 4.43 3.48
CA ILE A 54 10.78 4.02 4.09
C ILE A 54 9.84 3.49 3.01
N VAL A 55 9.74 4.19 1.87
CA VAL A 55 8.92 3.78 0.72
C VAL A 55 9.35 2.40 0.19
N GLN A 56 10.65 2.16 0.06
CA GLN A 56 11.20 0.87 -0.35
C GLN A 56 10.86 -0.25 0.65
N LYS A 57 11.03 -0.02 1.96
CA LYS A 57 10.68 -0.99 3.01
C LYS A 57 9.19 -1.35 2.98
N ILE A 58 8.35 -0.35 2.74
CA ILE A 58 6.91 -0.52 2.59
C ILE A 58 6.58 -1.35 1.35
N GLN A 59 7.22 -1.04 0.22
CA GLN A 59 7.00 -1.78 -1.04
C GLN A 59 7.37 -3.25 -0.89
N VAL A 60 8.51 -3.56 -0.26
CA VAL A 60 8.94 -4.94 0.02
C VAL A 60 7.90 -5.68 0.88
N PHE A 61 7.39 -5.01 1.93
CA PHE A 61 6.35 -5.60 2.78
C PHE A 61 5.07 -5.91 2.01
N ILE A 62 4.57 -4.97 1.19
CA ILE A 62 3.37 -5.16 0.36
C ILE A 62 3.59 -6.32 -0.63
N ASN A 63 4.73 -6.36 -1.31
CA ASN A 63 5.04 -7.42 -2.26
C ASN A 63 5.09 -8.80 -1.58
N SER A 64 5.58 -8.88 -0.33
CA SER A 64 5.53 -10.11 0.47
C SER A 64 4.09 -10.55 0.78
N CYS A 65 3.23 -9.60 1.18
CA CYS A 65 1.81 -9.87 1.44
C CYS A 65 1.07 -10.37 0.18
N LEU A 66 1.31 -9.75 -0.98
CA LEU A 66 0.68 -10.14 -2.25
C LEU A 66 1.09 -11.55 -2.68
N ARG A 67 2.38 -11.91 -2.55
CA ARG A 67 2.84 -13.28 -2.85
C ARG A 67 2.15 -14.33 -1.98
N LYS A 68 1.99 -14.05 -0.68
CA LYS A 68 1.24 -14.93 0.24
C LYS A 68 -0.24 -15.04 -0.13
N ILE A 69 -0.87 -13.95 -0.54
CA ILE A 69 -2.28 -13.95 -0.98
C ILE A 69 -2.47 -14.79 -2.25
N LEU A 70 -1.52 -14.70 -3.19
CA LEU A 70 -1.48 -15.53 -4.39
C LEU A 70 -1.02 -16.96 -4.14
N ARG A 71 -0.68 -17.32 -2.89
CA ARG A 71 -0.15 -18.64 -2.50
C ARG A 71 1.10 -19.05 -3.27
N ILE A 72 1.91 -18.08 -3.67
CA ILE A 72 3.18 -18.33 -4.33
C ILE A 72 4.20 -18.66 -3.25
N HIS A 73 4.63 -19.91 -3.24
CA HIS A 73 5.64 -20.44 -2.34
C HIS A 73 6.86 -20.83 -3.16
N TRP A 74 8.03 -20.84 -2.52
CA TRP A 74 9.21 -21.44 -3.14
C TRP A 74 8.89 -22.89 -3.53
N PRO A 75 9.23 -23.37 -4.74
CA PRO A 75 10.19 -22.83 -5.72
C PRO A 75 9.62 -21.85 -6.76
N ASP A 76 8.31 -21.57 -6.74
CA ASP A 76 7.67 -20.70 -7.73
C ASP A 76 8.18 -19.26 -7.61
N THR A 77 8.72 -18.74 -8.71
CA THR A 77 9.26 -17.38 -8.77
C THR A 77 8.39 -16.49 -9.66
N ILE A 78 7.99 -15.34 -9.13
CA ILE A 78 7.22 -14.32 -9.86
C ILE A 78 7.96 -12.98 -9.81
N SER A 79 8.08 -12.33 -10.98
CA SER A 79 8.61 -10.97 -11.08
C SER A 79 7.67 -9.97 -10.40
N ASN A 80 8.20 -8.84 -9.92
CA ASN A 80 7.37 -7.82 -9.29
C ASN A 80 6.34 -7.22 -10.27
N ASN A 81 6.70 -7.09 -11.55
CA ASN A 81 5.80 -6.55 -12.57
C ASN A 81 4.59 -7.48 -12.80
N LEU A 82 4.83 -8.79 -12.96
CA LEU A 82 3.74 -9.77 -13.15
C LEU A 82 2.87 -9.90 -11.89
N LEU A 83 3.47 -9.74 -10.71
CA LEU A 83 2.74 -9.70 -9.43
C LEU A 83 1.76 -8.51 -9.41
N TRP A 84 2.18 -7.34 -9.86
CA TRP A 84 1.37 -6.13 -9.90
C TRP A 84 0.27 -6.21 -10.95
N GLU A 85 0.56 -6.75 -12.13
CA GLU A 85 -0.42 -6.98 -13.20
C GLU A 85 -1.54 -7.92 -12.72
N ARG A 86 -1.20 -9.09 -12.16
CA ARG A 86 -2.19 -10.05 -11.64
C ARG A 86 -3.06 -9.50 -10.51
N THR A 87 -2.56 -8.51 -9.76
CA THR A 87 -3.27 -7.93 -8.61
C THR A 87 -3.88 -6.56 -8.92
N ASN A 88 -3.76 -6.08 -10.16
CA ASN A 88 -4.12 -4.73 -10.59
C ASN A 88 -3.57 -3.66 -9.61
N GLN A 89 -2.32 -3.83 -9.19
CA GLN A 89 -1.63 -2.91 -8.29
C GLN A 89 -0.59 -2.06 -9.01
N MET A 90 -0.25 -0.94 -8.39
CA MET A 90 0.84 -0.04 -8.81
C MET A 90 1.81 0.11 -7.66
N ALA A 91 3.04 0.52 -7.97
CA ALA A 91 4.04 0.82 -6.97
C ALA A 91 3.56 1.92 -6.00
N VAL A 92 4.00 1.81 -4.75
CA VAL A 92 3.65 2.76 -3.68
C VAL A 92 4.15 4.15 -4.01
N GLU A 93 5.35 4.24 -4.59
CA GLU A 93 5.96 5.48 -5.03
C GLU A 93 5.11 6.20 -6.08
N GLU A 94 4.62 5.49 -7.08
CA GLU A 94 3.77 6.08 -8.12
C GLU A 94 2.46 6.64 -7.56
N LYS A 95 1.89 5.96 -6.56
CA LYS A 95 0.69 6.45 -5.85
C LYS A 95 0.98 7.72 -5.07
N ILE A 96 2.08 7.76 -4.33
CA ILE A 96 2.51 8.96 -3.60
C ILE A 96 2.75 10.11 -4.59
N ARG A 97 3.41 9.85 -5.72
CA ARG A 97 3.65 10.84 -6.78
C ARG A 97 2.33 11.37 -7.34
N LYS A 98 1.39 10.49 -7.67
CA LYS A 98 0.05 10.87 -8.17
C LYS A 98 -0.69 11.74 -7.15
N LYS A 99 -0.68 11.35 -5.87
CA LYS A 99 -1.32 12.12 -4.79
C LYS A 99 -0.70 13.51 -4.60
N ARG A 100 0.63 13.62 -4.68
CA ARG A 100 1.32 14.92 -4.65
C ARG A 100 0.90 15.81 -5.82
N TRP A 101 0.84 15.26 -7.04
CA TRP A 101 0.36 16.01 -8.21
C TRP A 101 -1.11 16.44 -8.10
N GLU A 102 -1.99 15.56 -7.59
CA GLU A 102 -3.39 15.90 -7.30
C GLU A 102 -3.49 17.07 -6.31
N TRP A 103 -2.67 17.07 -5.25
CA TRP A 103 -2.64 18.13 -4.24
C TRP A 103 -2.09 19.46 -4.75
N ILE A 104 -1.02 19.42 -5.56
CA ILE A 104 -0.51 20.61 -6.26
C ILE A 104 -1.62 21.19 -7.16
N GLY A 105 -2.29 20.33 -7.94
CA GLY A 105 -3.40 20.77 -8.78
C GLY A 105 -4.59 21.33 -7.98
N HIS A 106 -4.87 20.82 -6.78
CA HIS A 106 -5.88 21.40 -5.89
C HIS A 106 -5.46 22.77 -5.35
N THR A 107 -4.19 22.91 -4.95
CA THR A 107 -3.64 24.18 -4.45
C THR A 107 -3.63 25.25 -5.54
N LEU A 108 -3.19 24.91 -6.75
CA LEU A 108 -3.17 25.82 -7.90
C LEU A 108 -4.59 26.23 -8.37
N ARG A 109 -5.58 25.36 -8.21
CA ARG A 109 -7.00 25.68 -8.50
C ARG A 109 -7.67 26.49 -7.39
N LYS A 110 -7.03 26.66 -6.23
CA LYS A 110 -7.55 27.50 -5.15
C LYS A 110 -7.32 28.96 -5.55
N ALA A 111 -8.40 29.67 -5.88
CA ALA A 111 -8.35 31.10 -6.19
C ALA A 111 -7.79 31.92 -5.00
N PRO A 112 -7.06 33.02 -5.24
CA PRO A 112 -6.36 33.79 -4.20
C PRO A 112 -7.27 34.42 -3.12
N ASN A 113 -8.58 34.38 -3.31
CA ASN A 113 -9.57 35.11 -2.53
C ASN A 113 -10.39 34.20 -1.58
N CYS A 114 -10.19 32.88 -1.59
CA CYS A 114 -10.91 31.96 -0.71
C CYS A 114 -10.14 31.71 0.59
N VAL A 115 -10.08 32.74 1.44
CA VAL A 115 -9.81 32.59 2.87
C VAL A 115 -11.15 32.35 3.55
N THR A 116 -11.36 31.14 4.08
CA THR A 116 -12.53 30.84 4.92
C THR A 116 -12.35 31.59 6.24
N ARG A 117 -13.25 32.55 6.52
CA ARG A 117 -13.34 33.28 7.79
C ARG A 117 -13.87 32.39 8.90
#